data_AF-A0A745ALM8-F1
#
_entry.id   AF-A0A745ALM8-F1
#
_cell.length_a   1.000
_cell.length_b   1.000
_cell.length_c   1.000
_cell.angle_alpha   90.00
_cell.angle_beta   90.00
_cell.angle_gamma   90.00
#
_symmetry.space_group_name_H-M   'P 1'
#
loop_
_entity.id
_entity.type
_entity.pdbx_description
1 polymer ?
#
loop_
_entity_poly.entity_id
_entity_poly.type
_entity_poly.pdbx_seq_one_letter_code
_entity_poly.pdbx_strand_id
1 'polypeptide(L)'
;MESCLDIFKIVIGPSSSRTVGPMRAACHFISLLREQETLPLIREIEIELYGALSLSRKCHNVDTALYLGLLGCQPENVDLRSHMAVI
;
A
#
# COMPACT_ATOMS: atom_id res chain seq x y z
N MET A 1 -1.74 -8.11 -24.64
CA MET A 1 -3.09 -7.59 -24.95
C MET A 1 -3.64 -7.06 -23.65
N GLU A 2 -3.90 -5.76 -23.55
CA GLU A 2 -4.48 -5.21 -22.33
C GLU A 2 -5.97 -5.59 -22.26
N SER A 3 -6.40 -6.07 -21.09
CA SER A 3 -7.80 -6.42 -20.83
C SER A 3 -8.60 -5.16 -20.44
N CYS A 4 -9.92 -5.13 -20.69
CA CYS A 4 -10.78 -4.09 -20.12
C CYS A 4 -10.68 -4.04 -18.58
N LEU A 5 -10.42 -5.20 -17.95
CA LEU A 5 -10.20 -5.30 -16.51
C LEU A 5 -8.89 -4.64 -16.06
N ASP A 6 -7.93 -4.45 -16.97
CA ASP A 6 -6.68 -3.75 -16.67
C ASP A 6 -6.86 -2.24 -16.57
N ILE A 7 -7.81 -1.72 -17.34
CA ILE A 7 -8.14 -0.29 -17.44
C ILE A 7 -9.13 0.11 -16.34
N PHE A 8 -10.16 -0.70 -16.10
CA PHE A 8 -11.24 -0.38 -15.16
C PHE A 8 -11.12 -1.25 -13.89
N LYS A 9 -10.40 -0.73 -12.88
CA LYS A 9 -10.20 -1.38 -11.58
C LYS A 9 -10.94 -0.64 -10.48
N ILE A 10 -11.67 -1.36 -9.63
CA ILE A 10 -12.24 -0.84 -8.40
C ILE A 10 -11.17 -0.95 -7.31
N VAL A 11 -10.68 0.20 -6.86
CA VAL A 11 -9.58 0.32 -5.90
C VAL A 11 -9.79 1.57 -5.05
N ILE A 12 -9.10 1.65 -3.92
CA ILE A 12 -9.12 2.87 -3.10
C ILE A 12 -8.54 4.08 -3.84
N GLY A 13 -9.16 5.23 -3.62
CA GLY A 13 -8.61 6.54 -4.00
C GLY A 13 -7.66 7.11 -2.93
N PRO A 14 -7.04 8.28 -3.17
CA PRO A 14 -7.36 9.21 -4.27
C PRO A 14 -6.57 8.99 -5.58
N SER A 15 -5.53 8.16 -5.61
CA SER A 15 -4.68 8.03 -6.80
C SER A 15 -4.15 6.61 -7.05
N SER A 16 -4.24 6.15 -8.29
CA SER A 16 -3.68 4.85 -8.67
C SER A 16 -2.15 4.80 -8.53
N SER A 17 -1.43 5.86 -8.93
CA SER A 17 0.04 5.86 -8.89
C SER A 17 0.61 6.18 -7.51
N ARG A 18 -0.11 6.96 -6.70
CA ARG A 18 0.39 7.44 -5.40
C ARG A 18 -0.27 6.78 -4.19
N THR A 19 -1.39 6.10 -4.36
CA THR A 19 -2.09 5.38 -3.28
C THR A 19 -2.05 3.89 -3.55
N VAL A 20 -2.62 3.45 -4.68
CA VAL A 20 -2.75 2.00 -5.00
C VAL A 20 -1.38 1.36 -5.22
N GLY A 21 -0.49 2.01 -5.97
CA GLY A 21 0.87 1.54 -6.22
C GLY A 21 1.67 1.31 -4.92
N PRO A 22 1.85 2.35 -4.08
CA PRO A 22 2.55 2.22 -2.80
C PRO A 22 1.92 1.19 -1.85
N MET A 23 0.59 1.12 -1.76
CA MET A 23 -0.08 0.11 -0.93
C MET A 23 0.23 -1.31 -1.39
N ARG A 24 0.17 -1.57 -2.70
CA ARG A 24 0.54 -2.88 -3.27
C ARG A 24 2.00 -3.20 -3.02
N ALA A 25 2.90 -2.23 -3.16
CA ALA A 25 4.32 -2.43 -2.90
C ALA A 25 4.58 -2.84 -1.44
N ALA A 26 3.94 -2.16 -0.48
CA ALA A 26 4.03 -2.49 0.94
C ALA A 26 3.41 -3.87 1.27
N CYS A 27 2.24 -4.18 0.69
CA CYS A 27 1.59 -5.49 0.85
C CYS A 27 2.44 -6.62 0.27
N HIS A 28 3.10 -6.39 -0.87
CA HIS A 28 4.00 -7.37 -1.45
C HIS A 28 5.24 -7.57 -0.57
N PHE A 29 5.85 -6.49 -0.09
CA PHE A 29 7.00 -6.56 0.81
C PHE A 29 6.71 -7.38 2.08
N ILE A 30 5.60 -7.10 2.78
CA ILE A 30 5.26 -7.87 3.98
C ILE A 30 4.92 -9.33 3.67
N SER A 31 4.33 -9.60 2.49
CA SER A 31 4.02 -10.97 2.06
C SER A 31 5.29 -11.78 1.83
N LEU A 32 6.30 -11.19 1.19
CA LEU A 32 7.60 -11.84 1.00
C LEU A 32 8.28 -12.19 2.34
N LEU A 33 8.23 -11.28 3.31
CA LEU A 33 8.79 -11.55 4.65
C LEU A 33 8.03 -12.66 5.39
N ARG A 34 6.72 -12.79 5.17
CA ARG A 34 5.91 -13.89 5.71
C ARG A 34 6.25 -15.22 5.03
N GLU A 35 6.35 -15.22 3.70
CA GLU A 35 6.73 -16.41 2.92
C GLU A 35 8.13 -16.93 3.26
N GLN A 36 9.05 -16.03 3.60
CA GLN A 36 10.40 -16.37 4.04
C GLN A 36 10.50 -16.71 5.53
N GLU A 37 9.40 -16.64 6.29
CA GLU A 37 9.34 -16.83 7.74
C GLU A 37 10.26 -15.87 8.54
N THR A 38 10.67 -14.75 7.93
CA THR A 38 11.59 -13.76 8.53
C THR A 38 10.88 -12.65 9.26
N LEU A 39 9.58 -12.43 8.99
CA LEU A 39 8.80 -11.35 9.62
C LEU A 39 8.91 -11.29 11.16
N PRO A 40 8.87 -12.42 11.91
CA PRO A 40 9.00 -12.39 13.38
C PRO A 40 10.36 -11.87 13.89
N LEU A 41 11.38 -11.85 13.04
CA LEU A 41 12.72 -11.39 13.38
C LEU A 41 12.90 -9.89 13.13
N ILE A 42 12.01 -9.26 12.35
CA ILE A 42 12.07 -7.85 12.00
C ILE A 42 11.63 -6.99 13.18
N ARG A 43 12.43 -5.97 13.51
CA ARG A 43 12.16 -5.03 14.61
C ARG A 43 11.72 -3.66 14.16
N GLU A 44 12.11 -3.29 12.94
CA GLU A 44 11.84 -1.97 12.38
C GLU A 44 11.74 -2.10 10.86
N ILE A 45 10.86 -1.29 10.27
CA ILE A 45 10.71 -1.16 8.82
C ILE A 45 10.86 0.32 8.51
N GLU A 46 11.89 0.67 7.76
CA GLU A 46 12.10 2.02 7.24
C GLU A 46 11.61 2.10 5.80
N ILE A 47 10.88 3.18 5.47
CA ILE A 47 10.37 3.42 4.12
C ILE A 47 10.79 4.82 3.69
N GLU A 48 11.57 4.87 2.62
CA GLU A 48 12.01 6.11 2.01
C GLU A 48 11.24 6.36 0.71
N LEU A 49 10.73 7.59 0.57
CA LEU A 49 10.02 8.03 -0.63
C LEU A 49 10.93 8.91 -1.47
N TYR A 50 10.90 8.71 -2.79
CA TYR A 50 11.75 9.43 -3.73
C TYR A 50 10.95 10.19 -4.79
N GLY A 51 11.57 11.26 -5.33
CA GLY A 51 11.07 12.02 -6.48
C GLY A 51 9.64 12.56 -6.32
N ALA A 52 8.81 12.39 -7.36
CA ALA A 52 7.44 12.90 -7.36
C ALA A 52 6.54 12.26 -6.27
N LEU A 53 6.87 11.06 -5.80
CA LEU A 53 6.12 10.38 -4.76
C LEU A 53 6.34 11.04 -3.39
N SER A 54 7.59 11.42 -3.07
CA SER A 54 7.89 12.12 -1.81
C SER A 54 7.26 13.50 -1.75
N LEU A 55 7.28 14.24 -2.87
CA LEU A 55 6.69 15.58 -2.98
C LEU A 55 5.17 15.60 -2.76
N SER A 56 4.50 14.49 -3.06
CA SER A 56 3.04 14.39 -3.06
C SER A 56 2.48 13.55 -1.90
N ARG A 57 3.36 13.14 -0.98
CA ARG A 57 3.11 12.27 0.18
C ARG A 57 1.81 12.58 0.92
N LYS A 58 1.66 13.83 1.38
CA LYS A 58 0.50 14.27 2.18
C LYS A 58 -0.78 14.39 1.36
N CYS A 59 -0.69 14.90 0.13
CA CYS A 59 -1.88 15.18 -0.70
C CYS A 59 -2.58 13.89 -1.17
N HIS A 60 -1.86 12.77 -1.25
CA HIS A 60 -2.38 11.49 -1.74
C HIS A 60 -2.46 10.40 -0.66
N ASN A 61 -2.31 10.77 0.61
CA ASN A 61 -2.31 9.84 1.75
C ASN A 61 -1.38 8.64 1.54
N VAL A 62 -0.17 8.90 1.00
CA VAL A 62 0.80 7.84 0.68
C VAL A 62 1.19 7.08 1.94
N ASP A 63 1.27 7.77 3.08
CA ASP A 63 1.59 7.18 4.39
C ASP A 63 0.55 6.15 4.83
N THR A 64 -0.72 6.53 4.76
CA THR A 64 -1.84 5.63 5.07
C THR A 64 -1.86 4.43 4.13
N ALA A 65 -1.61 4.66 2.84
CA ALA A 65 -1.54 3.60 1.84
C ALA A 65 -0.42 2.59 2.16
N LEU A 66 0.78 3.08 2.51
CA LEU A 66 1.90 2.24 2.93
C LEU A 66 1.56 1.46 4.20
N TYR A 67 1.00 2.12 5.21
CA TYR A 67 0.63 1.49 6.48
C TYR A 67 -0.37 0.35 6.29
N LEU A 68 -1.47 0.60 5.56
CA LEU A 68 -2.46 -0.43 5.25
C LEU A 68 -1.85 -1.59 4.45
N GLY A 69 -0.94 -1.28 3.51
CA GLY A 69 -0.20 -2.30 2.77
C GLY A 69 0.67 -3.17 3.70
N LEU A 70 1.40 -2.56 4.65
CA LEU A 70 2.22 -3.31 5.61
C LEU A 70 1.39 -4.20 6.55
N LEU A 71 0.12 -3.85 6.82
CA LEU A 71 -0.81 -4.74 7.53
C LEU A 71 -1.21 -5.97 6.69
N GLY A 72 -0.94 -5.93 5.38
CA GLY A 72 -1.28 -6.98 4.41
C GLY A 72 -2.61 -6.74 3.71
N CYS A 73 -3.16 -5.52 3.76
CA CYS A 73 -4.39 -5.18 3.06
C CYS A 73 -4.11 -4.91 1.57
N GLN A 74 -5.06 -5.28 0.71
CA GLN A 74 -5.01 -4.98 -0.72
C GLN A 74 -5.97 -3.83 -1.07
N PRO A 75 -5.61 -2.97 -2.04
CA PRO A 75 -6.43 -1.79 -2.37
C PRO A 75 -7.80 -2.12 -2.96
N GLU A 76 -8.02 -3.34 -3.43
CA GLU A 76 -9.31 -3.81 -3.97
C GLU A 76 -10.33 -4.16 -2.88
N ASN A 77 -9.86 -4.49 -1.66
CA ASN A 77 -10.71 -5.09 -0.62
C ASN A 77 -10.49 -4.53 0.79
N VAL A 78 -9.67 -3.49 0.95
CA VAL A 78 -9.45 -2.87 2.26
C VAL A 78 -10.70 -2.18 2.77
N ASP A 79 -11.10 -2.52 4.00
CA ASP A 79 -12.14 -1.78 4.72
C ASP A 79 -11.51 -0.61 5.48
N LEU A 80 -11.65 0.58 4.92
CA LEU A 80 -11.12 1.80 5.54
C LEU A 80 -11.78 2.08 6.90
N ARG A 81 -13.06 1.74 7.08
CA ARG A 81 -13.78 2.10 8.32
C ARG A 81 -13.23 1.38 9.54
N SER A 82 -12.86 0.12 9.39
CA SER A 82 -12.23 -0.65 10.48
C SER A 82 -10.83 -0.17 10.84
N HIS A 83 -10.11 0.48 9.92
CA HIS A 83 -8.73 0.90 10.11
C HIS A 83 -8.58 2.38 10.50
N MET A 84 -9.56 3.22 10.17
CA MET A 84 -9.56 4.66 10.49
C MET A 84 -9.72 4.98 11.99
N ALA A 85 -10.05 4.01 12.83
CA ALA A 85 -10.05 4.21 14.28
C ALA A 85 -8.63 4.18 14.89
N VAL A 86 -7.65 3.69 14.12
CA VAL A 86 -6.27 3.43 14.55
C VAL A 86 -5.27 4.40 13.91
N ILE A 87 -5.69 5.15 12.90
CA ILE A 87 -4.90 6.14 12.13
C ILE A 87 -5.34 7.54 12.52
#